data_AF-H5Y230-F1
#
_entry.id   AF-H5Y230-F1
#
_cell.length_a   1.000
_cell.length_b   1.000
_cell.length_c   1.000
_cell.angle_alpha   90.00
_cell.angle_beta   90.00
_cell.angle_gamma   90.00
#
_symmetry.space_group_name_H-M   'P 1'
#
loop_
_entity.id
_entity.type
_entity.pdbx_description
1 polymer ?
#
loop_
_entity_poly.entity_id
_entity_poly.type
_entity_poly.pdbx_seq_one_letter_code
_entity_poly.pdbx_strand_id
1 'polypeptide(L)'
;MAKYRKYPELNSLKGRIRERNTSYRKLSGEIGMAVNTLSDKLNGFYALSIPEAEAIAIVLDIPPGQMDKYFFPSMLRNATNSA
;
A
#
# COMPACT_ATOMS: atom_id res chain seq x y z
N MET A 1 14.40 -18.79 7.93
CA MET A 1 12.93 -18.94 7.96
C MET A 1 12.34 -18.11 6.82
N ALA A 2 11.52 -18.72 5.96
CA ALA A 2 10.80 -17.97 4.91
C ALA A 2 9.67 -17.14 5.55
N LYS A 3 9.45 -15.91 5.08
CA LYS A 3 8.35 -15.06 5.58
C LYS A 3 7.02 -15.59 5.03
N TYR A 4 6.02 -15.73 5.89
CA TYR A 4 4.65 -16.08 5.47
C TYR A 4 3.83 -14.81 5.21
N ARG A 5 3.14 -14.76 4.08
CA ARG A 5 2.28 -13.63 3.71
C ARG A 5 0.98 -13.68 4.50
N LYS A 6 0.73 -12.66 5.33
CA LYS A 6 -0.42 -12.57 6.25
C LYS A 6 -1.60 -11.79 5.67
N TYR A 7 -1.33 -10.86 4.76
CA TYR A 7 -2.28 -9.93 4.17
C TYR A 7 -2.23 -9.99 2.65
N PRO A 8 -3.28 -9.56 1.94
CA PRO A 8 -3.23 -9.39 0.50
C PRO A 8 -2.17 -8.37 0.09
N GLU A 9 -1.62 -8.56 -1.11
CA GLU A 9 -0.69 -7.61 -1.71
C GLU A 9 -1.42 -6.35 -2.18
N LEU A 10 -0.82 -5.18 -1.95
CA LEU A 10 -1.42 -3.88 -2.26
C LEU A 10 -1.18 -3.48 -3.72
N ASN A 11 -1.66 -4.28 -4.67
CA ASN A 11 -1.38 -4.10 -6.10
C ASN A 11 -1.78 -2.72 -6.64
N SER A 12 -2.96 -2.21 -6.25
CA SER A 12 -3.41 -0.87 -6.64
C SER A 12 -2.41 0.21 -6.21
N LEU A 13 -1.89 0.11 -4.98
CA LEU A 13 -0.93 1.05 -4.42
C LEU A 13 0.42 0.97 -5.15
N LYS A 14 0.86 -0.24 -5.50
CA LYS A 14 2.06 -0.45 -6.33
C LYS A 14 1.91 0.16 -7.72
N GLY A 15 0.72 0.09 -8.31
CA GLY A 15 0.39 0.79 -9.55
C GLY A 15 0.55 2.30 -9.40
N ARG A 16 -0.03 2.88 -8.34
CA ARG A 16 0.04 4.31 -8.06
C ARG A 16 1.48 4.83 -7.88
N ILE A 17 2.34 4.06 -7.22
CA ILE A 17 3.78 4.37 -7.10
C ILE A 17 4.41 4.55 -8.48
N ARG A 18 4.08 3.69 -9.45
CA ARG A 18 4.58 3.79 -10.83
C ARG A 18 3.98 4.99 -11.56
N GLU A 19 2.67 5.21 -11.45
CA GLU A 19 1.96 6.34 -12.06
C GLU A 19 2.53 7.70 -11.61
N ARG A 20 2.95 7.80 -10.34
CA ARG A 20 3.59 9.00 -9.78
C ARG A 20 5.08 9.13 -10.11
N ASN A 21 5.62 8.29 -11.00
CA ASN A 21 7.04 8.26 -11.37
C ASN A 21 7.97 8.21 -10.14
N THR A 22 7.58 7.49 -9.10
CA THR A 22 8.38 7.30 -7.89
C THR A 22 8.81 5.85 -7.74
N SER A 23 9.63 5.57 -6.74
CA SER A 23 10.15 4.24 -6.44
C SER A 23 9.99 3.94 -4.96
N TYR A 24 10.14 2.67 -4.58
CA TYR A 24 10.12 2.30 -3.16
C TYR A 24 11.23 3.01 -2.40
N ARG A 25 12.41 3.21 -3.02
CA ARG A 25 13.53 3.91 -2.40
C ARG A 25 13.17 5.37 -2.10
N LYS A 26 12.63 6.08 -3.09
CA LYS A 26 12.23 7.49 -2.93
C LYS A 26 11.09 7.64 -1.92
N LEU A 27 10.00 6.88 -2.09
CA LEU A 27 8.86 6.88 -1.18
C LEU A 27 9.29 6.57 0.26
N SER A 28 10.13 5.56 0.46
CA SER A 28 10.61 5.18 1.79
C SER A 28 11.40 6.30 2.48
N GLY A 29 12.18 7.09 1.73
CA GLY A 29 12.88 8.25 2.25
C GLY A 29 11.93 9.38 2.65
N GLU A 30 10.89 9.62 1.86
CA GLU A 30 9.90 10.68 2.12
C GLU A 30 9.04 10.38 3.36
N ILE A 31 8.71 9.10 3.62
CA ILE A 31 7.89 8.70 4.78
C ILE A 31 8.73 8.26 5.99
N GLY A 32 10.06 8.34 5.93
CA GLY A 32 10.95 7.95 7.03
C GLY A 32 10.93 6.45 7.36
N MET A 33 10.75 5.58 6.37
CA MET A 33 10.69 4.12 6.53
C MET A 33 11.87 3.44 5.81
N ALA A 34 12.35 2.31 6.32
CA ALA A 34 13.32 1.49 5.58
C ALA A 34 12.67 0.87 4.33
N VAL A 35 13.38 0.86 3.19
CA VAL A 35 12.90 0.30 1.91
C VAL A 35 12.37 -1.13 2.06
N ASN A 36 13.07 -1.96 2.82
CA ASN A 36 12.69 -3.35 3.06
C ASN A 36 11.40 -3.46 3.88
N THR A 37 11.23 -2.60 4.89
CA THR A 37 9.99 -2.53 5.69
C THR A 37 8.80 -2.12 4.83
N LEU A 38 8.99 -1.11 3.97
CA LEU A 38 7.96 -0.70 3.00
C LEU A 38 7.62 -1.86 2.06
N SER A 39 8.64 -2.52 1.48
CA SER A 39 8.45 -3.67 0.62
C SER A 39 7.67 -4.79 1.32
N ASP A 40 8.05 -5.14 2.55
CA ASP A 40 7.38 -6.22 3.28
C ASP A 40 5.90 -5.89 3.55
N LYS A 41 5.59 -4.64 3.89
CA LYS A 41 4.22 -4.17 4.12
C LYS A 41 3.39 -4.18 2.83
N LEU A 42 3.91 -3.62 1.73
CA LEU A 42 3.22 -3.60 0.44
C LEU A 42 2.99 -5.01 -0.14
N ASN A 43 3.85 -5.97 0.20
CA ASN A 43 3.74 -7.38 -0.18
C ASN A 43 2.89 -8.23 0.78
N GLY A 44 2.31 -7.62 1.82
CA GLY A 44 1.39 -8.28 2.74
C GLY A 44 2.04 -9.15 3.82
N PHE A 45 3.33 -8.98 4.09
CA PHE A 45 3.99 -9.69 5.20
C PHE A 45 3.75 -9.02 6.56
N TYR A 46 3.54 -7.70 6.57
CA TYR A 46 3.18 -6.91 7.75
C TYR A 46 2.06 -5.91 7.40
N ALA A 47 1.32 -5.48 8.43
CA ALA A 47 0.27 -4.47 8.27
C ALA A 47 0.87 -3.06 8.16
N LEU A 48 0.15 -2.16 7.49
CA LEU A 48 0.36 -0.70 7.57
C LEU A 48 -0.44 -0.16 8.77
N SER A 49 0.16 0.75 9.52
CA SER A 49 -0.58 1.56 10.50
C SER A 49 -1.31 2.71 9.79
N ILE A 50 -2.27 3.33 10.47
CA ILE A 50 -3.01 4.48 9.93
C ILE A 50 -2.05 5.64 9.58
N PRO A 51 -1.11 6.06 10.45
CA PRO A 51 -0.17 7.13 10.11
C PRO A 51 0.73 6.80 8.91
N GLU A 52 1.15 5.53 8.76
CA GLU A 52 1.93 5.11 7.59
C GLU A 52 1.10 5.18 6.30
N ALA A 53 -0.17 4.75 6.35
CA ALA A 53 -1.08 4.83 5.21
C ALA A 53 -1.36 6.28 4.81
N GLU A 54 -1.58 7.18 5.78
CA GLU A 54 -1.77 8.61 5.56
C GLU A 54 -0.53 9.27 4.93
N ALA A 55 0.67 8.99 5.46
CA ALA A 55 1.91 9.53 4.90
C ALA A 55 2.13 9.08 3.45
N ILE A 56 1.89 7.79 3.15
CA ILE A 56 1.96 7.26 1.79
C ILE A 56 0.90 7.93 0.89
N ALA A 57 -0.33 8.11 1.39
CA ALA A 57 -1.41 8.74 0.64
C ALA A 57 -1.08 10.19 0.26
N ILE A 58 -0.49 10.96 1.18
CA ILE A 58 -0.05 12.34 0.94
C ILE A 58 1.01 12.37 -0.17
N VAL A 59 2.06 11.56 -0.05
CA VAL A 59 3.15 11.51 -1.06
C VAL A 59 2.64 11.09 -2.44
N LEU A 60 1.75 10.11 -2.48
CA LEU A 60 1.22 9.55 -3.72
C LEU A 60 -0.03 10.28 -4.24
N ASP A 61 -0.43 11.37 -3.58
CA ASP A 61 -1.59 12.18 -3.96
C ASP A 61 -2.83 11.31 -4.15
N ILE A 62 -3.13 10.53 -3.10
CA ILE A 62 -4.30 9.68 -2.97
C ILE A 62 -5.33 10.46 -2.16
N PRO A 63 -6.48 10.82 -2.73
CA PRO A 63 -7.50 11.55 -2.00
C PRO A 63 -8.13 10.66 -0.91
N PRO A 64 -8.60 11.24 0.21
CA PRO A 64 -9.19 10.48 1.32
C PRO A 64 -10.33 9.53 0.91
N GLY A 65 -11.13 9.92 -0.09
CA GLY A 65 -12.23 9.11 -0.63
C GLY A 65 -11.80 7.91 -1.47
N GLN A 66 -10.50 7.64 -1.64
CA GLN A 66 -9.97 6.49 -2.37
C GLN A 66 -9.09 5.58 -1.50
N MET A 67 -9.03 5.81 -0.19
CA MET A 67 -8.19 5.02 0.72
C MET A 67 -8.53 3.52 0.69
N ASP A 68 -9.82 3.20 0.59
CA ASP A 68 -10.35 1.84 0.42
C ASP A 68 -9.72 1.10 -0.76
N LYS A 69 -9.70 1.72 -1.95
CA LYS A 69 -9.17 1.16 -3.19
C LYS A 69 -7.68 0.80 -3.10
N TYR A 70 -6.91 1.59 -2.37
CA TYR A 70 -5.45 1.47 -2.33
C TYR A 70 -4.94 0.64 -1.15
N PHE A 71 -5.61 0.70 0.00
CA PHE A 71 -5.13 0.10 1.25
C PHE A 71 -5.99 -1.09 1.72
N PHE A 72 -7.20 -1.29 1.18
CA PHE A 72 -8.14 -2.33 1.63
C PHE A 72 -8.61 -3.26 0.48
N PRO A 73 -7.69 -4.00 -0.17
CA PRO A 73 -8.00 -4.83 -1.34
C PRO A 73 -9.00 -5.97 -1.09
N SER A 74 -9.18 -6.41 0.17
CA SER A 74 -10.15 -7.44 0.53
C SER A 74 -11.57 -6.91 0.76
N MET A 75 -11.74 -5.62 1.09
CA MET A 75 -13.08 -5.04 1.30
C MET A 75 -13.88 -4.99 -0.01
N LEU A 76 -13.21 -4.70 -1.12
CA LEU A 76 -13.86 -4.59 -2.43
C LEU A 76 -14.16 -5.95 -3.08
N ARG A 77 -13.51 -7.04 -2.65
CA ARG A 77 -13.69 -8.37 -3.25
C ARG A 77 -15.11 -8.93 -3.13
N ASN A 78 -15.82 -8.61 -2.05
CA ASN A 78 -17.20 -9.06 -1.85
C ASN A 78 -18.22 -8.08 -2.42
N ALA A 79 -17.82 -6.84 -2.74
CA ALA A 79 -18.70 -5.83 -3.34
C ALA A 79 -18.91 -6.06 -4.84
N THR A 80 -17.96 -6.74 -5.52
CA THR A 80 -18.02 -6.99 -6.97
C THR A 80 -18.62 -8.34 -7.37
N ASN A 81 -18.92 -9.23 -6.42
CA ASN A 81 -19.53 -10.55 -6.68
C ASN A 81 -21.06 -10.52 -6.71
N SER A 82 -21.66 -9.35 -6.92
CA SER A 82 -23.10 -9.20 -7.21
C SER A 82 -23.29 -8.97 -8.71
N ALA A 83 -23.14 -10.03 -9.51
CA ALA A 83 -23.54 -10.06 -10.92
C ALA A 83 -23.83 -11.50 -11.33
#